data_AF-X1LF73-F1
#
_entry.id   AF-X1LF73-F1
#
_cell.length_a   1.000
_cell.length_b   1.000
_cell.length_c   1.000
_cell.angle_alpha   90.00
_cell.angle_beta   90.00
_cell.angle_gamma   90.00
#
_symmetry.space_group_name_H-M   'P 1'
#
loop_
_entity.id
_entity.type
_entity.pdbx_description
1 polymer ?
#
loop_
_entity_poly.entity_id
_entity_poly.type
_entity_poly.pdbx_seq_one_letter_code
_entity_poly.pdbx_strand_id
1 'polypeptide(L)'
;MEMSRQVANIVITGFSATGKSLVAKEIAQRLNWNFIDTDAEIVKLAGKSIDEIFQQDGEGQFRKLEREVIRKTCPQRQTVIAIGGGAIVDRRNYELLAENGLLFCLEAKPETIYQR
;
A
#
# COMPACT_ATOMS: atom_id res chain seq x y z
N MET A 1 11.50 -22.13 22.19
CA MET A 1 11.82 -21.86 20.78
C MET A 1 10.84 -20.82 20.29
N GLU A 2 11.26 -19.55 20.23
CA GLU A 2 10.46 -18.53 19.53
C GLU A 2 10.44 -18.93 18.05
N MET A 3 9.27 -19.31 17.55
CA MET A 3 9.10 -19.47 16.11
C MET A 3 9.21 -18.08 15.52
N SER A 4 10.33 -17.78 14.85
CA SER A 4 10.47 -16.59 14.02
C SER A 4 9.30 -16.58 13.04
N ARG A 5 8.35 -15.66 13.23
CA ARG A 5 7.21 -15.51 12.32
C ARG A 5 7.79 -15.21 10.95
N GLN A 6 7.71 -16.16 10.02
CA GLN A 6 8.24 -15.97 8.68
C GLN A 6 7.38 -14.88 8.03
N VAL A 7 7.95 -13.68 7.91
CA VAL A 7 7.25 -12.51 7.37
C VAL A 7 6.97 -12.79 5.91
N ALA A 8 5.70 -13.01 5.56
CA ALA A 8 5.31 -13.28 4.19
C ALA A 8 5.48 -12.02 3.31
N ASN A 9 5.12 -10.85 3.82
CA ASN A 9 5.24 -9.56 3.13
C ASN A 9 5.56 -8.41 4.12
N ILE A 10 6.08 -7.30 3.58
CA ILE A 10 6.23 -6.02 4.31
C ILE A 10 5.26 -5.03 3.69
N VAL A 11 4.41 -4.39 4.50
CA VAL A 11 3.42 -3.41 4.06
C VAL A 11 3.82 -2.04 4.59
N ILE A 12 3.94 -1.06 3.70
CA ILE A 12 4.29 0.33 4.02
C ILE A 12 3.07 1.21 3.78
N THR A 13 2.58 1.87 4.83
CA THR A 13 1.47 2.84 4.79
C THR A 13 1.89 4.20 5.38
N GLY A 14 0.97 5.15 5.42
CA GLY A 14 1.21 6.53 5.87
C GLY A 14 0.52 7.57 4.99
N PHE A 15 0.51 8.82 5.46
CA PHE A 15 -0.13 9.92 4.74
C PHE A 15 0.53 10.17 3.36
N SER A 16 -0.17 10.87 2.47
CA SER A 16 0.42 11.27 1.18
C SER A 16 1.72 12.06 1.40
N ALA A 17 2.67 11.94 0.48
CA ALA A 17 3.99 12.56 0.56
C ALA A 17 4.88 12.18 1.76
N THR A 18 4.56 11.15 2.56
CA THR A 18 5.49 10.65 3.62
C THR A 18 6.69 9.87 3.06
N GLY A 19 6.68 9.49 1.78
CA GLY A 19 7.78 8.78 1.12
C GLY A 19 7.62 7.26 1.05
N LYS A 20 6.39 6.74 1.20
CA LYS A 20 6.05 5.32 1.17
C LYS A 20 6.67 4.55 0.00
N SER A 21 6.41 4.99 -1.23
CA SER A 21 6.87 4.27 -2.43
C SER A 21 8.41 4.26 -2.52
N LEU A 22 9.08 5.33 -2.09
CA LEU A 22 10.53 5.41 -2.06
C LEU A 22 11.12 4.40 -1.05
N VAL A 23 10.64 4.43 0.20
CA VAL A 23 11.10 3.53 1.27
C VAL A 23 10.78 2.07 0.93
N ALA A 24 9.57 1.79 0.44
CA ALA A 24 9.16 0.44 0.07
C ALA A 24 10.03 -0.13 -1.05
N LYS A 25 10.34 0.67 -2.08
CA LYS A 25 11.22 0.27 -3.18
C LYS A 25 12.65 -0.03 -2.70
N GLU A 26 13.20 0.82 -1.83
CA GLU A 26 14.54 0.62 -1.25
C GLU A 26 14.59 -0.66 -0.39
N ILE A 27 13.57 -0.91 0.44
CA ILE A 27 13.48 -2.15 1.24
C ILE A 27 13.42 -3.37 0.32
N ALA A 28 12.59 -3.33 -0.72
CA ALA A 28 12.46 -4.44 -1.67
C ALA A 28 13.80 -4.76 -2.33
N GLN A 29 14.54 -3.74 -2.78
CA GLN A 29 15.85 -3.90 -3.38
C GLN A 29 16.86 -4.53 -2.41
N ARG A 30 16.92 -4.06 -1.17
CA ARG A 30 17.85 -4.59 -0.15
C ARG A 30 17.55 -6.03 0.24
N LEU A 31 16.29 -6.43 0.23
CA LEU A 31 15.85 -7.78 0.55
C LEU A 31 15.82 -8.71 -0.67
N ASN A 32 16.04 -8.18 -1.88
CA ASN A 32 15.79 -8.89 -3.14
C ASN A 32 14.36 -9.44 -3.23
N TRP A 33 13.39 -8.61 -2.85
CA TRP A 33 11.96 -8.89 -2.81
C TRP A 33 11.24 -8.14 -3.93
N ASN A 34 10.02 -8.57 -4.25
CA ASN A 34 9.16 -7.85 -5.18
C ASN A 34 8.72 -6.50 -4.56
N PHE A 35 8.45 -5.51 -5.40
CA PHE A 35 7.88 -4.22 -4.98
C PHE A 35 6.55 -3.99 -5.71
N ILE A 36 5.52 -3.61 -4.95
CA ILE A 36 4.22 -3.22 -5.50
C ILE A 36 3.76 -1.91 -4.85
N ASP A 37 3.31 -0.98 -5.69
CA ASP A 37 2.58 0.22 -5.27
C ASP A 37 1.11 0.05 -5.65
N THR A 38 0.21 -0.02 -4.67
CA THR A 38 -1.20 -0.28 -4.95
C THR A 38 -1.86 0.85 -5.72
N ASP A 39 -1.40 2.09 -5.56
CA ASP A 39 -1.95 3.23 -6.29
C ASP A 39 -1.62 3.11 -7.77
N ALA A 40 -0.41 2.66 -8.10
CA ALA A 40 -0.02 2.35 -9.49
C ALA A 40 -0.83 1.17 -10.08
N GLU A 41 -1.08 0.12 -9.28
CA GLU A 41 -1.91 -1.00 -9.72
C GLU A 41 -3.39 -0.61 -9.91
N ILE A 42 -3.92 0.31 -9.10
CA ILE A 42 -5.27 0.88 -9.30
C ILE A 42 -5.34 1.65 -10.62
N VAL A 43 -4.37 2.52 -10.90
CA VAL A 43 -4.30 3.28 -12.17
C VAL A 43 -4.23 2.33 -13.36
N LYS A 44 -3.39 1.29 -13.28
CA LYS A 44 -3.26 0.27 -14.32
C LYS A 44 -4.56 -0.50 -14.54
N LEU A 45 -5.28 -0.86 -13.47
CA LEU A 45 -6.54 -1.58 -13.54
C LEU A 45 -7.68 -0.70 -14.08
N ALA A 46 -7.74 0.57 -13.68
CA ALA A 46 -8.77 1.51 -14.09
C ALA A 46 -8.55 2.08 -15.49
N GLY A 47 -7.31 2.08 -15.98
CA GLY A 47 -6.94 2.70 -17.26
C GLY A 47 -6.97 4.24 -17.23
N LYS A 48 -7.01 4.84 -16.04
CA LYS A 48 -7.05 6.30 -15.81
C LYS A 48 -6.43 6.65 -14.47
N SER A 49 -6.04 7.91 -14.31
CA SER A 49 -5.44 8.43 -13.07
C SER A 49 -6.41 8.36 -11.89
N ILE A 50 -5.88 8.37 -10.67
CA ILE A 50 -6.70 8.39 -9.46
C ILE A 50 -7.64 9.60 -9.46
N ASP A 51 -7.13 10.78 -9.84
CA ASP A 51 -7.95 12.01 -9.93
C ASP A 51 -9.13 11.84 -10.88
N GLU A 52 -8.92 11.22 -12.04
CA GLU A 52 -10.00 10.92 -12.99
C GLU A 52 -11.00 9.89 -12.44
N ILE A 53 -10.57 8.90 -11.65
CA ILE A 53 -11.47 7.97 -10.96
C ILE A 53 -12.36 8.76 -9.98
N PHE A 54 -11.77 9.62 -9.15
CA PHE A 54 -12.54 10.41 -8.19
C PHE A 54 -13.52 11.38 -8.87
N GLN A 55 -13.09 12.04 -9.96
CA GLN A 55 -13.93 12.99 -10.69
C GLN A 55 -15.07 12.33 -11.47
N GLN A 56 -14.82 11.18 -12.10
CA GLN A 56 -15.77 10.55 -13.03
C GLN A 56 -16.61 9.45 -12.36
N ASP A 57 -16.01 8.65 -11.46
CA ASP A 57 -16.64 7.48 -10.86
C ASP A 57 -16.92 7.64 -9.36
N GLY A 58 -16.30 8.65 -8.72
CA GLY A 58 -16.43 8.94 -7.30
C GLY A 58 -15.57 8.06 -6.39
N GLU A 59 -15.46 8.48 -5.13
CA GLU A 59 -14.66 7.78 -4.11
C GLU A 59 -15.12 6.32 -3.92
N GLY A 60 -16.43 6.06 -3.98
CA GLY A 60 -16.96 4.72 -3.81
C GLY A 60 -16.37 3.70 -4.80
N GLN A 61 -16.12 4.12 -6.05
CA GLN A 61 -15.48 3.26 -7.04
C GLN A 61 -13.99 3.10 -6.77
N PHE A 62 -13.29 4.18 -6.40
CA PHE A 62 -11.89 4.11 -5.98
C PHE A 62 -11.69 3.10 -4.83
N ARG A 63 -12.54 3.14 -3.80
CA ARG A 63 -12.48 2.21 -2.65
C ARG A 63 -12.76 0.75 -3.03
N LYS A 64 -13.56 0.51 -4.08
CA LYS A 64 -13.76 -0.85 -4.61
C LYS A 64 -12.51 -1.36 -5.31
N LEU A 65 -11.89 -0.53 -6.15
CA LEU A 65 -10.64 -0.84 -6.83
C LEU A 65 -9.49 -1.06 -5.84
N GLU A 66 -9.37 -0.19 -4.84
CA GLU A 66 -8.38 -0.29 -3.75
C GLU A 66 -8.47 -1.64 -3.04
N ARG A 67 -9.68 -2.06 -2.65
CA ARG A 67 -9.93 -3.38 -2.05
C ARG A 67 -9.58 -4.53 -3.00
N GLU A 68 -9.96 -4.42 -4.27
CA GLU A 68 -9.70 -5.45 -5.26
C GLU A 68 -8.20 -5.65 -5.47
N VAL A 69 -7.46 -4.56 -5.60
CA VAL A 69 -6.00 -4.58 -5.74
C VAL A 69 -5.39 -5.23 -4.51
N ILE A 70 -5.69 -4.76 -3.30
CA ILE A 70 -5.17 -5.33 -2.04
C ILE A 70 -5.46 -6.84 -1.95
N ARG A 71 -6.66 -7.27 -2.32
CA ARG A 71 -7.03 -8.70 -2.35
C ARG A 71 -6.16 -9.52 -3.31
N LYS A 72 -5.77 -8.95 -4.45
CA LYS A 72 -4.88 -9.60 -5.42
C LYS A 72 -3.42 -9.60 -4.97
N THR A 73 -2.98 -8.58 -4.23
CA THR A 73 -1.59 -8.41 -3.81
C THR A 73 -1.21 -9.23 -2.58
N CYS A 74 -2.09 -9.28 -1.56
CA CYS A 74 -1.79 -9.90 -0.27
C CYS A 74 -1.33 -11.39 -0.34
N PRO A 75 -1.85 -12.25 -1.23
CA PRO A 75 -1.43 -13.65 -1.31
C PRO A 75 0.01 -13.86 -1.81
N GLN A 76 0.65 -12.81 -2.37
CA GLN A 76 2.05 -12.89 -2.78
C GLN A 76 2.96 -13.11 -1.57
N ARG A 77 4.22 -13.47 -1.83
CA ARG A 77 5.24 -13.65 -0.80
C ARG A 77 6.52 -12.96 -1.22
N GLN A 78 7.31 -12.59 -0.22
CA GLN A 78 8.54 -11.84 -0.41
C GLN A 78 8.27 -10.57 -1.23
N THR A 79 7.20 -9.87 -0.87
CA THR A 79 6.78 -8.61 -1.51
C THR A 79 6.76 -7.49 -0.48
N VAL A 80 7.27 -6.33 -0.89
CA VAL A 80 7.08 -5.06 -0.19
C VAL A 80 5.96 -4.27 -0.88
N ILE A 81 4.89 -4.00 -0.15
CA ILE A 81 3.65 -3.43 -0.67
C ILE A 81 3.50 -2.01 -0.10
N ALA A 82 3.62 -0.98 -0.95
CA ALA A 82 3.23 0.38 -0.59
C ALA A 82 1.72 0.55 -0.82
N ILE A 83 1.01 1.03 0.19
CA ILE A 83 -0.43 1.29 0.11
C ILE A 83 -0.76 2.77 0.33
N GLY A 84 -1.84 3.24 -0.30
CA GLY A 84 -2.43 4.55 -0.02
C GLY A 84 -2.84 4.67 1.45
N GLY A 85 -2.72 5.87 2.03
CA GLY A 85 -2.98 6.07 3.46
C GLY A 85 -4.42 5.77 3.87
N GLY A 86 -5.39 5.96 2.97
CA GLY A 86 -6.80 5.63 3.21
C GLY A 86 -7.09 4.13 3.20
N ALA A 87 -6.23 3.30 2.60
CA ALA A 87 -6.47 1.88 2.43
C ALA A 87 -6.60 1.13 3.76
N ILE A 88 -5.87 1.59 4.78
CA ILE A 88 -5.82 0.95 6.11
C ILE A 88 -7.06 1.23 6.96
N VAL A 89 -7.84 2.25 6.59
CA VAL A 89 -9.07 2.63 7.31
C VAL A 89 -10.19 1.61 7.06
N ASP A 90 -10.20 0.96 5.89
CA ASP A 90 -11.12 -0.16 5.66
C ASP A 90 -10.64 -1.40 6.41
N ARG A 91 -11.42 -1.80 7.41
CA ARG A 91 -11.15 -2.97 8.25
C ARG A 91 -10.86 -4.25 7.45
N ARG A 92 -11.53 -4.46 6.32
CA ARG A 92 -11.31 -5.66 5.48
C ARG A 92 -9.94 -5.67 4.82
N ASN A 93 -9.44 -4.49 4.45
CA ASN A 93 -8.08 -4.34 3.93
C ASN A 93 -7.07 -4.55 5.04
N TYR A 94 -7.30 -3.94 6.21
CA TYR A 94 -6.45 -4.08 7.38
C TYR A 94 -6.28 -5.55 7.80
N GLU A 95 -7.38 -6.29 7.97
CA GLU A 95 -7.36 -7.70 8.34
C GLU A 95 -6.52 -8.51 7.35
N LEU A 96 -6.76 -8.33 6.05
CA LEU A 96 -6.03 -9.07 5.02
C LEU A 96 -4.53 -8.73 5.00
N LEU A 97 -4.17 -7.46 5.14
CA LEU A 97 -2.77 -7.03 5.18
C LEU A 97 -2.06 -7.55 6.43
N ALA A 98 -2.72 -7.51 7.60
CA ALA A 98 -2.17 -7.96 8.87
C ALA A 98 -2.02 -9.48 8.98
N GLU A 99 -2.88 -10.24 8.30
CA GLU A 99 -2.75 -11.68 8.17
C GLU A 99 -1.58 -12.10 7.25
N ASN A 100 -1.28 -11.30 6.23
CA ASN A 100 -0.32 -11.65 5.17
C ASN A 100 1.01 -10.89 5.25
N GLY A 101 1.25 -10.06 6.26
CA GLY A 101 2.49 -9.28 6.36
C GLY A 101 2.66 -8.49 7.65
N LEU A 102 3.80 -7.80 7.74
CA LEU A 102 4.08 -6.82 8.78
C LEU A 102 3.77 -5.42 8.27
N LEU A 103 3.03 -4.63 9.06
CA LEU A 103 2.64 -3.27 8.69
C LEU A 103 3.53 -2.24 9.36
N PHE A 104 4.02 -1.31 8.56
CA PHE A 104 4.78 -0.15 9.01
C PHE A 104 4.10 1.12 8.53
N CYS A 105 3.75 2.00 9.45
CA CYS A 105 3.22 3.33 9.14
C CYS A 105 4.39 4.33 9.12
N LEU A 106 4.64 4.96 7.98
CA LEU A 106 5.58 6.06 7.87
C LEU A 106 4.89 7.36 8.23
N GLU A 107 5.46 8.03 9.22
CA GLU A 107 5.01 9.31 9.71
C GLU A 107 5.98 10.43 9.31
N ALA A 108 5.42 11.59 9.02
CA ALA A 108 6.16 12.83 8.83
C ALA A 108 5.37 13.97 9.45
N LYS A 109 6.06 15.01 9.87
CA LYS A 109 5.39 16.20 10.41
C LYS A 109 4.59 16.90 9.29
N PRO A 110 3.43 17.52 9.59
CA PRO A 110 2.65 18.25 8.60
C PRO A 110 3.48 19.30 7.84
N GLU A 111 4.41 19.99 8.50
CA GLU A 111 5.27 20.99 7.87
C GLU A 111 6.21 20.35 6.83
N THR A 112 6.69 19.14 7.09
CA THR A 112 7.52 18.37 6.14
C THR A 112 6.70 17.90 4.94
N ILE A 113 5.44 17.53 5.16
CA ILE A 113 4.53 17.08 4.10
C ILE A 113 4.16 18.26 3.20
N TYR A 114 3.89 19.43 3.78
CA TYR A 114 3.55 20.65 3.04
C TYR A 114 4.67 21.18 2.15
N GLN A 115 5.94 20.92 2.52
CA GLN A 115 7.11 21.35 1.76
C GLN A 115 7.44 20.46 0.54
N ARG A 116 6.75 19.33 0.37
CA ARG A 116 6.97 18.36 -0.72
C ARG A 116 5.95 18.53 -1.82
#